data_AF-A0A3D8I0K2-F1
#
_entry.id   AF-A0A3D8I0K2-F1
#
_cell.length_a   1.000
_cell.length_b   1.000
_cell.length_c   1.000
_cell.angle_alpha   90.00
_cell.angle_beta   90.00
_cell.angle_gamma   90.00
#
_symmetry.space_group_name_H-M   'P 1'
#
loop_
_entity.id
_entity.type
_entity.pdbx_description
1 polymer ?
#
loop_
_entity_poly.entity_id
_entity_poly.type
_entity_poly.pdbx_seq_one_letter_code
_entity_poly.pdbx_strand_id
1 'polypeptide(L)'
;MKRNGFSMIELVFVIVILGVLAAVAVPRFVTTRTDAQVAMARSDIASTLKAIPARVFAENLDPTQSAPAGFSNWGEWMIDTGGLDKGRWKSGGNDIQPQGNGTTANNGHTTHQQVGCGSIISIEPATGNLIFDPNKIAGTAANGGSGGTFCKALKESYPSGSNRIIPLATTGAVKF
;
A
#
# COMPACT_ATOMS: atom_id res chain seq x y z
N MET A 1 -61.05 8.37 7.76
CA MET A 1 -59.59 8.21 7.96
C MET A 1 -58.90 9.53 7.59
N LYS A 2 -58.32 10.26 8.55
CA LYS A 2 -57.59 11.51 8.26
C LYS A 2 -56.23 11.15 7.65
N ARG A 3 -56.04 11.46 6.37
CA ARG A 3 -54.73 11.45 5.72
C ARG A 3 -54.01 12.73 6.13
N ASN A 4 -53.02 12.62 7.01
CA ASN A 4 -52.08 13.70 7.25
C ASN A 4 -51.13 13.74 6.04
N GLY A 5 -51.31 14.73 5.17
CA GLY A 5 -50.41 14.98 4.04
C GLY A 5 -49.12 15.62 4.55
N PHE A 6 -47.99 15.22 3.97
CA PHE A 6 -46.69 15.84 4.21
C PHE A 6 -46.74 17.29 3.72
N SER A 7 -46.34 18.26 4.56
CA SER A 7 -46.34 19.67 4.16
C SER A 7 -45.18 19.96 3.22
N MET A 8 -45.39 20.84 2.24
CA MET A 8 -44.31 21.32 1.39
C MET A 8 -43.18 21.96 2.21
N ILE A 9 -43.52 22.63 3.32
CA ILE A 9 -42.51 23.26 4.17
C ILE A 9 -41.63 22.25 4.92
N GLU A 10 -42.19 21.10 5.30
CA GLU A 10 -41.44 20.02 5.94
C GLU A 10 -40.42 19.43 4.97
N LEU A 11 -40.81 19.26 3.71
CA LEU A 11 -39.89 18.79 2.67
C LEU A 11 -38.77 19.78 2.41
N VAL A 12 -39.08 21.08 2.35
CA VAL A 12 -38.07 22.13 2.17
C VAL A 12 -37.09 22.18 3.34
N PHE A 13 -37.56 22.08 4.58
CA PHE A 13 -36.67 22.12 5.75
C PHE A 13 -35.73 20.91 5.79
N VAL A 14 -36.23 19.72 5.41
CA VAL A 14 -35.42 18.49 5.36
C VAL A 14 -34.29 18.61 4.34
N ILE A 15 -34.57 19.06 3.11
CA ILE A 15 -33.51 19.19 2.09
C ILE A 15 -32.47 20.26 2.45
N VAL A 16 -32.88 21.32 3.15
CA VAL A 16 -31.98 22.37 3.64
C VAL A 16 -31.04 21.80 4.71
N ILE A 17 -31.57 21.09 5.70
CA ILE A 17 -30.75 20.44 6.74
C ILE A 17 -29.79 19.43 6.10
N LEU A 18 -30.29 18.56 5.21
CA LEU A 18 -29.45 17.59 4.51
C LEU A 18 -28.36 18.27 3.67
N GLY A 19 -28.66 19.42 3.04
CA GLY A 19 -27.67 20.22 2.31
C GLY A 19 -26.54 20.74 3.20
N VAL A 20 -26.87 21.29 4.37
CA VAL A 20 -25.87 21.80 5.33
C VAL A 20 -25.03 20.67 5.91
N LEU A 21 -25.65 19.56 6.31
CA LEU A 21 -24.94 18.41 6.85
C LEU A 21 -24.01 17.78 5.80
N ALA A 22 -24.45 17.66 4.56
CA ALA A 22 -23.63 17.13 3.47
C ALA A 22 -22.41 18.02 3.19
N ALA A 23 -22.58 19.35 3.19
CA ALA A 23 -21.49 20.30 2.93
C ALA A 23 -20.34 20.17 3.94
N VAL A 24 -20.63 19.91 5.22
CA VAL A 24 -19.62 19.74 6.27
C VAL A 24 -19.05 18.31 6.30
N ALA A 25 -19.87 17.30 6.01
CA ALA A 25 -19.47 15.90 6.07
C ALA A 25 -18.54 15.48 4.92
N VAL A 26 -18.78 15.95 3.70
CA VAL A 26 -18.05 15.52 2.49
C VAL A 26 -16.53 15.77 2.60
N PRO A 27 -16.03 16.96 2.98
CA PRO A 27 -14.60 17.21 3.06
C PRO A 27 -13.88 16.31 4.08
N ARG A 28 -14.51 16.10 5.26
CA ARG A 28 -13.93 15.24 6.30
C ARG A 28 -13.88 13.77 5.91
N PHE A 29 -14.86 13.30 5.15
CA PHE A 29 -14.91 11.92 4.70
C PHE A 29 -13.80 11.57 3.70
N VAL A 30 -13.36 12.52 2.88
CA VAL A 30 -12.27 12.31 1.91
C VAL A 30 -10.91 12.17 2.62
N THR A 31 -10.66 12.99 3.65
CA THR A 31 -9.39 12.93 4.39
C THR A 31 -9.28 11.65 5.20
N THR A 32 -10.34 11.26 5.92
CA THR A 32 -10.33 10.06 6.77
C THR A 32 -10.14 8.77 5.96
N ARG A 33 -10.63 8.71 4.72
CA ARG A 33 -10.37 7.59 3.81
C ARG A 33 -8.89 7.44 3.48
N THR A 34 -8.21 8.54 3.18
CA THR A 34 -6.76 8.52 2.85
C THR A 34 -5.95 8.10 4.08
N ASP A 35 -6.27 8.65 5.25
CA ASP A 35 -5.59 8.30 6.50
C ASP A 35 -5.79 6.83 6.87
N ALA A 36 -7.00 6.29 6.66
CA ALA A 36 -7.29 4.87 6.86
C ALA A 36 -6.48 3.98 5.90
N GLN A 37 -6.35 4.37 4.63
CA GLN A 37 -5.53 3.65 3.66
C GLN A 37 -4.05 3.63 4.07
N VAL A 38 -3.52 4.76 4.53
CA VAL A 38 -2.14 4.85 5.02
C VAL A 38 -1.96 3.98 6.27
N ALA A 39 -2.89 4.03 7.23
CA ALA A 39 -2.84 3.19 8.42
C ALA A 39 -2.85 1.69 8.10
N MET A 40 -3.70 1.27 7.16
CA MET A 40 -3.72 -0.12 6.66
C MET A 40 -2.40 -0.50 6.02
N ALA A 41 -1.86 0.32 5.10
CA ALA A 41 -0.59 0.04 4.43
C ALA A 41 0.57 -0.07 5.43
N ARG A 42 0.60 0.74 6.49
CA ARG A 42 1.59 0.63 7.57
C ARG A 42 1.45 -0.67 8.36
N SER A 43 0.21 -1.09 8.63
CA SER A 43 -0.05 -2.39 9.27
C SER A 43 0.42 -3.55 8.39
N ASP A 44 0.09 -3.52 7.09
CA ASP A 44 0.51 -4.50 6.08
C ASP A 44 2.04 -4.59 5.99
N ILE A 45 2.75 -3.46 6.01
CA ILE A 45 4.21 -3.42 6.04
C ILE A 45 4.74 -4.09 7.31
N ALA A 46 4.20 -3.73 8.47
CA ALA A 46 4.67 -4.24 9.76
C ALA A 46 4.41 -5.75 9.92
N SER A 47 3.29 -6.27 9.42
CA SER A 47 2.99 -7.71 9.42
C SER A 47 3.91 -8.44 8.44
N THR A 48 4.07 -7.93 7.23
CA THR A 48 4.89 -8.54 6.18
C THR A 48 6.36 -8.63 6.57
N LEU A 49 6.92 -7.57 7.17
CA LEU A 49 8.31 -7.57 7.64
C LEU A 49 8.58 -8.58 8.76
N LYS A 50 7.56 -9.02 9.49
CA LYS A 50 7.67 -10.10 10.48
C LYS A 50 7.44 -11.48 9.85
N ALA A 51 6.50 -11.58 8.92
CA ALA A 51 6.13 -12.83 8.26
C ALA A 51 7.25 -13.35 7.34
N ILE A 52 7.93 -12.46 6.61
CA ILE A 52 8.98 -12.85 5.65
C ILE A 52 10.12 -13.64 6.35
N PRO A 53 10.82 -13.09 7.37
CA PRO A 53 11.87 -13.86 8.04
C PRO A 53 11.36 -15.17 8.62
N ALA A 54 10.18 -15.15 9.26
CA ALA A 54 9.59 -16.34 9.86
C ALA A 54 9.37 -17.46 8.83
N ARG A 55 8.84 -17.14 7.65
CA ARG A 55 8.60 -18.12 6.59
C ARG A 55 9.90 -18.60 5.94
N VAL A 56 10.86 -17.69 5.70
CA VAL A 56 12.19 -18.06 5.20
C VAL A 56 12.85 -19.08 6.12
N PHE A 57 12.85 -18.86 7.43
CA PHE A 57 13.42 -19.80 8.40
C PHE A 57 12.62 -21.11 8.49
N ALA A 58 11.28 -21.05 8.50
CA ALA A 58 10.44 -22.24 8.60
C ALA A 58 10.58 -23.18 7.39
N GLU A 59 10.73 -22.62 6.19
CA GLU A 59 10.85 -23.37 4.94
C GLU A 59 12.32 -23.60 4.52
N ASN A 60 13.29 -23.14 5.31
CA ASN A 60 14.73 -23.19 4.99
C ASN A 60 15.06 -22.60 3.60
N LEU A 61 14.42 -21.48 3.28
CA LEU A 61 14.62 -20.83 1.99
C LEU A 61 15.96 -20.10 1.97
N ASP A 62 16.65 -20.14 0.83
CA ASP A 62 17.83 -19.32 0.58
C ASP A 62 17.42 -18.06 -0.20
N PRO A 63 17.42 -16.87 0.42
CA PRO A 63 17.04 -15.62 -0.22
C PRO A 63 17.99 -15.18 -1.34
N THR A 64 19.16 -15.82 -1.47
CA THR A 64 20.11 -15.55 -2.56
C THR A 64 19.77 -16.29 -3.85
N GLN A 65 18.88 -17.30 -3.77
CA GLN A 65 18.41 -18.06 -4.90
C GLN A 65 17.13 -17.44 -5.50
N SER A 66 16.62 -18.06 -6.57
CA SER A 66 15.29 -17.73 -7.08
C SER A 66 14.21 -17.99 -6.04
N ALA A 67 13.09 -17.28 -6.16
CA ALA A 67 11.93 -17.49 -5.31
C ALA A 67 11.46 -18.96 -5.33
N PRO A 68 10.79 -19.43 -4.26
CA PRO A 68 10.33 -20.81 -4.15
C PRO A 68 9.38 -21.22 -5.29
N ALA A 69 9.30 -22.52 -5.56
CA ALA A 69 8.41 -23.07 -6.57
C ALA A 69 6.95 -22.60 -6.36
N GLY A 70 6.28 -22.23 -7.45
CA GLY A 70 4.93 -21.66 -7.41
C GLY A 70 4.88 -20.13 -7.43
N PHE A 71 6.02 -19.45 -7.33
CA PHE A 71 6.13 -18.00 -7.43
C PHE A 71 7.08 -17.59 -8.53
N SER A 72 6.74 -16.56 -9.29
CA SER A 72 7.58 -16.09 -10.39
C SER A 72 8.80 -15.31 -9.90
N ASN A 73 8.71 -14.72 -8.71
CA ASN A 73 9.73 -13.86 -8.11
C ASN A 73 9.47 -13.65 -6.61
N TRP A 74 10.46 -13.06 -5.91
CA TRP A 74 10.35 -12.84 -4.46
C TRP A 74 9.24 -11.87 -4.09
N GLY A 75 8.90 -10.91 -4.95
CA GLY A 75 7.81 -9.97 -4.70
C GLY A 75 6.44 -10.64 -4.67
N GLU A 76 6.18 -11.59 -5.58
CA GLU A 76 4.94 -12.37 -5.57
C GLU A 76 4.86 -13.25 -4.32
N TRP A 77 5.97 -13.91 -3.97
CA TRP A 77 6.09 -14.69 -2.73
C TRP A 77 5.89 -13.82 -1.48
N MET A 78 6.41 -12.58 -1.46
CA MET A 78 6.22 -11.66 -0.33
C MET A 78 4.77 -11.20 -0.19
N ILE A 79 4.05 -10.97 -1.30
CA ILE A 79 2.62 -10.65 -1.28
C ILE A 79 1.81 -11.79 -0.65
N ASP A 80 2.09 -13.03 -1.06
CA ASP A 80 1.46 -14.22 -0.49
C ASP A 80 1.79 -14.38 1.00
N THR A 81 3.07 -14.29 1.34
CA THR A 81 3.57 -14.43 2.72
C THR A 81 2.99 -13.39 3.67
N GLY A 82 2.84 -12.14 3.21
CA GLY A 82 2.24 -11.06 3.99
C GLY A 82 0.71 -11.08 4.02
N GLY A 83 0.05 -11.97 3.26
CA GLY A 83 -1.40 -11.96 3.08
C GLY A 83 -1.90 -10.66 2.45
N LEU A 84 -1.10 -10.07 1.56
CA LEU A 84 -1.34 -8.74 1.02
C LEU A 84 -2.38 -8.76 -0.09
N ASP A 85 -3.24 -7.74 -0.10
CA ASP A 85 -4.24 -7.57 -1.15
C ASP A 85 -3.59 -7.10 -2.46
N LYS A 86 -3.76 -7.89 -3.53
CA LYS A 86 -3.18 -7.63 -4.87
C LYS A 86 -3.78 -6.40 -5.57
N GLY A 87 -4.86 -5.82 -5.06
CA GLY A 87 -5.40 -4.54 -5.53
C GLY A 87 -4.71 -3.34 -4.87
N ARG A 88 -4.03 -3.55 -3.74
CA ARG A 88 -3.30 -2.50 -2.99
C ARG A 88 -1.79 -2.68 -3.02
N TRP A 89 -1.31 -3.85 -3.44
CA TRP A 89 0.09 -4.21 -3.47
C TRP A 89 0.42 -4.92 -4.77
N LYS A 90 1.55 -4.56 -5.38
CA LYS A 90 2.07 -5.25 -6.56
C LYS A 90 3.52 -5.65 -6.39
N SER A 91 3.91 -6.73 -7.06
CA SER A 91 5.30 -7.15 -7.20
C SER A 91 5.99 -6.32 -8.29
N GLY A 92 7.22 -5.89 -8.02
CA GLY A 92 8.16 -5.29 -8.98
C GLY A 92 9.26 -6.24 -9.45
N GLY A 93 9.15 -7.53 -9.14
CA GLY A 93 10.22 -8.51 -9.28
C GLY A 93 10.61 -9.03 -7.91
N ASN A 94 11.79 -8.69 -7.40
CA ASN A 94 12.20 -9.09 -6.04
C ASN A 94 11.75 -8.10 -4.96
N ASP A 95 10.85 -7.19 -5.31
CA ASP A 95 10.30 -6.17 -4.43
C ASP A 95 8.77 -6.14 -4.48
N ILE A 96 8.19 -5.53 -3.45
CA ILE A 96 6.78 -5.16 -3.39
C ILE A 96 6.64 -3.67 -3.18
N GLN A 97 5.57 -3.14 -3.75
CA GLN A 97 5.22 -1.73 -3.65
C GLN A 97 3.72 -1.56 -3.43
N PRO A 98 3.32 -0.62 -2.55
CA PRO A 98 1.93 -0.29 -2.37
C PRO A 98 1.44 0.48 -3.59
N GLN A 99 0.15 0.37 -3.88
CA GLN A 99 -0.52 0.99 -5.00
C GLN A 99 -1.45 2.08 -4.50
N GLY A 100 -1.26 3.29 -5.04
CA GLY A 100 -2.16 4.43 -4.83
C GLY A 100 -2.95 4.74 -6.09
N ASN A 101 -3.98 5.56 -5.96
CA ASN A 101 -4.58 6.19 -7.14
C ASN A 101 -3.57 7.17 -7.76
N GLY A 102 -3.55 7.32 -9.07
CA GLY A 102 -2.67 8.27 -9.73
C GLY A 102 -3.09 8.52 -11.16
N THR A 103 -2.30 9.34 -11.86
CA THR A 103 -2.46 9.53 -13.30
C THR A 103 -1.28 8.95 -14.03
N THR A 104 -1.47 8.40 -15.22
CA THR A 104 -0.37 8.14 -16.17
C THR A 104 -0.63 8.96 -17.43
N ALA A 105 0.38 9.66 -17.91
CA ALA A 105 0.31 10.42 -19.16
C ALA A 105 0.95 9.62 -20.29
N ASN A 106 0.18 9.34 -21.34
CA ASN A 106 0.68 8.71 -22.57
C ASN A 106 0.26 9.58 -23.75
N ASN A 107 1.22 10.06 -24.55
CA ASN A 107 0.96 10.87 -25.75
C ASN A 107 -0.07 12.00 -25.51
N GLY A 108 0.08 12.76 -24.43
CA GLY A 108 -0.79 13.89 -24.09
C GLY A 108 -2.13 13.55 -23.43
N HIS A 109 -2.47 12.27 -23.22
CA HIS A 109 -3.69 11.84 -22.54
C HIS A 109 -3.40 11.40 -21.12
N THR A 110 -4.15 11.91 -20.14
CA THR A 110 -4.09 11.47 -18.75
C THR A 110 -5.11 10.37 -18.50
N THR A 111 -4.66 9.25 -17.95
CA THR A 111 -5.52 8.15 -17.50
C THR A 111 -5.44 8.06 -15.98
N HIS A 112 -6.59 7.96 -15.31
CA HIS A 112 -6.64 7.67 -13.88
C HIS A 112 -6.56 6.17 -13.65
N GLN A 113 -5.50 5.72 -12.98
CA GLN A 113 -5.27 4.31 -12.71
C GLN A 113 -4.53 4.14 -11.38
N GLN A 114 -4.59 2.93 -10.83
CA GLN A 114 -3.68 2.50 -9.78
C GLN A 114 -2.23 2.51 -10.25
N VAL A 115 -1.38 3.21 -9.50
CA VAL A 115 0.04 3.37 -9.76
C VAL A 115 0.83 2.91 -8.54
N GLY A 116 2.01 2.32 -8.77
CA GLY A 116 2.90 1.94 -7.68
C GLY A 116 3.54 3.17 -7.03
N CYS A 117 3.64 3.15 -5.71
CA CYS A 117 4.32 4.19 -4.93
C CYS A 117 5.84 3.94 -4.80
N GLY A 118 6.42 2.97 -5.52
CA GLY A 118 7.84 2.64 -5.47
C GLY A 118 8.15 1.41 -4.60
N SER A 119 9.25 0.74 -4.93
CA SER A 119 9.70 -0.53 -4.34
C SER A 119 10.21 -0.35 -2.91
N ILE A 120 9.36 -0.62 -1.93
CA ILE A 120 9.64 -0.31 -0.52
C ILE A 120 10.12 -1.50 0.30
N ILE A 121 9.71 -2.70 -0.05
CA ILE A 121 10.20 -3.92 0.61
C ILE A 121 10.80 -4.79 -0.49
N SER A 122 12.05 -5.19 -0.34
CA SER A 122 12.76 -5.99 -1.33
C SER A 122 13.62 -7.06 -0.68
N ILE A 123 13.73 -8.21 -1.32
CA ILE A 123 14.79 -9.18 -1.03
C ILE A 123 15.90 -8.92 -2.03
N GLU A 124 17.10 -8.64 -1.54
CA GLU A 124 18.30 -8.41 -2.34
C GLU A 124 19.03 -9.76 -2.53
N PRO A 125 18.91 -10.44 -3.69
CA PRO A 125 19.44 -11.78 -3.85
C PRO A 125 20.97 -11.83 -3.79
N ALA A 126 21.66 -10.73 -4.11
CA ALA A 126 23.12 -10.68 -4.01
C ALA A 126 23.62 -10.79 -2.56
N THR A 127 22.82 -10.37 -1.58
CA THR A 127 23.22 -10.32 -0.16
C THR A 127 22.35 -11.18 0.74
N GLY A 128 21.20 -11.65 0.25
CA GLY A 128 20.21 -12.36 1.05
C GLY A 128 19.58 -11.49 2.13
N ASN A 129 19.53 -10.17 1.92
CA ASN A 129 18.94 -9.23 2.88
C ASN A 129 17.49 -8.89 2.50
N LEU A 130 16.61 -8.85 3.49
CA LEU A 130 15.33 -8.17 3.40
C LEU A 130 15.53 -6.69 3.73
N ILE A 131 15.14 -5.83 2.80
CA ILE A 131 15.30 -4.39 2.90
C ILE A 131 13.93 -3.75 2.93
N PHE A 132 13.68 -2.92 3.93
CA PHE A 132 12.58 -1.96 3.95
C PHE A 132 13.16 -0.55 3.81
N ASP A 133 12.79 0.14 2.74
CA ASP A 133 13.25 1.50 2.45
C ASP A 133 12.08 2.43 2.11
N PRO A 134 11.50 3.13 3.10
CA PRO A 134 10.43 4.09 2.85
C PRO A 134 10.89 5.33 2.05
N ASN A 135 12.19 5.59 1.88
CA ASN A 135 12.64 6.69 1.02
C ASN A 135 12.38 6.41 -0.46
N LYS A 136 12.28 5.12 -0.83
CA LYS A 136 11.85 4.68 -2.16
C LYS A 136 10.35 4.87 -2.40
N ILE A 137 9.58 5.33 -1.39
CA ILE A 137 8.23 5.82 -1.62
C ILE A 137 8.34 7.08 -2.49
N ALA A 138 7.95 6.96 -3.73
CA ALA A 138 7.82 8.06 -4.64
C ALA A 138 6.61 8.89 -4.19
N GLY A 139 6.84 10.18 -3.88
CA GLY A 139 5.76 11.15 -3.64
C GLY A 139 4.96 11.44 -4.91
N THR A 140 5.49 11.00 -6.06
CA THR A 140 4.84 10.94 -7.36
C THR A 140 4.71 9.48 -7.83
N ALA A 141 3.84 9.16 -8.78
CA ALA A 141 3.74 7.80 -9.33
C ALA A 141 5.07 7.41 -10.00
N ALA A 142 5.48 6.14 -9.90
CA ALA A 142 6.74 5.64 -10.50
C ALA A 142 6.88 5.85 -12.03
N ASN A 143 5.81 6.26 -12.73
CA ASN A 143 5.75 6.49 -14.19
C ASN A 143 5.48 7.97 -14.57
N GLY A 144 5.99 8.95 -13.80
CA GLY A 144 5.86 10.38 -14.15
C GLY A 144 4.47 10.98 -13.94
N GLY A 145 3.56 10.22 -13.35
CA GLY A 145 2.26 10.71 -12.88
C GLY A 145 2.35 11.50 -11.59
N SER A 146 1.48 12.49 -11.39
CA SER A 146 1.26 13.04 -10.05
C SER A 146 0.87 11.89 -9.12
N GLY A 147 1.73 11.58 -8.15
CA GLY A 147 1.48 10.50 -7.20
C GLY A 147 0.24 10.87 -6.44
N GLY A 148 -0.68 9.91 -6.32
CA GLY A 148 -1.88 10.16 -5.55
C GLY A 148 -1.55 10.64 -4.16
N THR A 149 -2.51 11.34 -3.58
CA THR A 149 -2.54 11.75 -2.18
C THR A 149 -2.10 10.62 -1.23
N PHE A 150 -2.44 9.36 -1.56
CA PHE A 150 -1.99 8.17 -0.82
C PHE A 150 -0.46 7.98 -0.79
N CYS A 151 0.24 7.95 -1.94
CA CYS A 151 1.68 7.68 -1.96
C CYS A 151 2.45 8.79 -1.22
N LYS A 152 2.02 10.04 -1.39
CA LYS A 152 2.56 11.19 -0.66
C LYS A 152 2.32 11.06 0.84
N ALA A 153 1.07 10.83 1.28
CA ALA A 153 0.73 10.68 2.68
C ALA A 153 1.46 9.48 3.32
N LEU A 154 1.62 8.37 2.59
CA LEU A 154 2.37 7.21 3.05
C LEU A 154 3.85 7.54 3.25
N LYS A 155 4.47 8.27 2.31
CA LYS A 155 5.85 8.75 2.45
C LYS A 155 6.02 9.62 3.69
N GLU A 156 5.15 10.62 3.85
CA GLU A 156 5.17 11.57 4.98
C GLU A 156 4.91 10.87 6.32
N SER A 157 4.28 9.70 6.31
CA SER A 157 4.02 8.91 7.51
C SER A 157 5.28 8.30 8.14
N TYR A 158 6.38 8.18 7.38
CA TYR A 158 7.66 7.64 7.86
C TYR A 158 8.68 8.75 8.11
N PRO A 159 9.30 8.82 9.31
CA PRO A 159 10.38 9.76 9.57
C PRO A 159 11.66 9.37 8.80
N SER A 160 12.54 10.35 8.58
CA SER A 160 13.86 10.12 8.00
C SER A 160 14.65 9.07 8.80
N GLY A 161 15.28 8.12 8.10
CA GLY A 161 16.06 7.05 8.74
C GLY A 161 15.25 5.82 9.17
N SER A 162 14.01 5.69 8.72
CA SER A 162 13.17 4.51 9.00
C SER A 162 13.57 3.23 8.25
N ASN A 163 14.66 3.27 7.48
CA ASN A 163 15.15 2.15 6.68
C ASN A 163 15.56 0.99 7.59
N ARG A 164 15.20 -0.24 7.19
CA ARG A 164 15.56 -1.47 7.91
C ARG A 164 16.21 -2.43 6.93
N ILE A 165 17.27 -3.07 7.38
CA ILE A 165 17.91 -4.18 6.67
C ILE A 165 17.94 -5.35 7.64
N ILE A 166 17.40 -6.48 7.22
CA ILE A 166 17.29 -7.70 8.00
C ILE A 166 18.03 -8.80 7.22
N PRO A 167 19.16 -9.30 7.72
CA PRO A 167 19.83 -10.42 7.09
C PRO A 167 18.96 -11.67 7.22
N LEU A 168 18.63 -12.27 6.07
CA LEU A 168 17.84 -13.50 6.01
C LEU A 168 18.71 -14.73 5.71
N ALA A 169 19.83 -14.53 5.02
CA ALA A 169 20.84 -15.58 4.87
C ALA A 169 21.44 -15.88 6.26
N THR A 170 21.31 -17.14 6.72
CA THR A 170 22.16 -17.64 7.81
C THR A 170 23.60 -17.44 7.35
N THR A 171 24.34 -16.57 8.04
CA THR A 171 25.79 -16.51 7.91
C THR A 171 26.29 -17.93 8.16
N GLY A 172 26.76 -18.61 7.11
CA GLY A 172 26.87 -20.06 7.09
C GLY A 172 27.55 -20.66 8.32
N ALA A 173 26.77 -21.37 9.15
CA ALA A 173 27.22 -22.44 10.06
C ALA A 173 26.08 -22.81 11.01
N VAL A 174 25.24 -23.77 10.61
CA VAL A 174 25.08 -25.01 11.39
C VAL A 174 24.86 -26.12 10.37
N LYS A 175 25.97 -26.65 9.85
CA LYS A 175 25.97 -28.02 9.31
C LYS A 175 26.00 -28.91 10.54
N PHE A 176 24.97 -29.72 10.74
CA PHE A 176 25.08 -30.89 11.61
C PHE A 176 26.00 -31.94 10.96
#